data_AF-A0A6G3U7E8-F1
#
_entry.id   AF-A0A6G3U7E8-F1
#
_cell.length_a   1.000
_cell.length_b   1.000
_cell.length_c   1.000
_cell.angle_alpha   90.00
_cell.angle_beta   90.00
_cell.angle_gamma   90.00
#
_symmetry.space_group_name_H-M   'P 1'
#
loop_
_entity.id
_entity.type
_entity.pdbx_description
1 polymer ?
#
loop_
_entity_poly.entity_id
_entity_poly.type
_entity_poly.pdbx_seq_one_letter_code
_entity_poly.pdbx_strand_id
1 'polypeptide(L)'
;GSAVPLTRITVTTPPPTGEGTVFVARTGLGPLSFRDPMEVTVWEPPGDGTPGRCRLEKRGRVVTGWAEIEVRPGPGGRARVEWREDLRIALVPAVFDGALARAGRL
;
A
#
# COMPACT_ATOMS: atom_id res chain seq x y z
N GLY A 1 13.95 5.03 6.88
CA GLY A 1 12.67 4.51 7.43
C GLY A 1 12.78 3.00 7.47
N SER A 2 12.31 2.36 8.55
CA SER A 2 12.29 0.90 8.62
C SER A 2 11.34 0.37 7.55
N ALA A 3 11.82 -0.53 6.69
CA ALA A 3 10.95 -1.30 5.81
C ALA A 3 9.93 -2.08 6.66
N VAL A 4 8.77 -2.40 6.07
CA VAL A 4 7.81 -3.33 6.67
C VAL A 4 8.58 -4.62 7.02
N PRO A 5 8.59 -5.06 8.30
CA PRO A 5 9.37 -6.22 8.71
C PRO A 5 9.08 -7.44 7.84
N LEU A 6 10.12 -8.24 7.56
CA LEU A 6 10.02 -9.47 6.77
C LEU A 6 9.40 -9.27 5.37
N THR A 7 9.40 -8.04 4.85
CA THR A 7 8.81 -7.71 3.55
C THR A 7 9.89 -7.22 2.59
N ARG A 8 9.94 -7.85 1.42
CA ARG A 8 10.80 -7.43 0.31
C ARG A 8 9.92 -6.89 -0.81
N ILE A 9 10.21 -5.67 -1.26
CA ILE A 9 9.53 -5.03 -2.39
C ILE A 9 10.38 -5.20 -3.66
N THR A 10 9.74 -5.52 -4.77
CA THR A 10 10.40 -5.58 -6.09
C THR A 10 9.50 -4.91 -7.12
N VAL A 11 10.00 -3.87 -7.80
CA VAL A 11 9.32 -3.24 -8.93
C VAL A 11 9.51 -4.13 -10.16
N THR A 12 8.42 -4.44 -10.86
CA THR A 12 8.40 -5.35 -12.01
C THR A 12 8.19 -4.63 -13.34
N THR A 13 8.02 -3.32 -13.32
CA THR A 13 7.96 -2.46 -14.51
C THR A 13 9.25 -1.65 -14.68
N PRO A 14 9.65 -1.30 -15.91
CA PRO A 14 10.76 -0.38 -16.13
C PRO A 14 10.41 1.05 -15.66
N PRO A 15 11.41 1.90 -15.37
CA PRO A 15 11.17 3.32 -15.08
C PRO A 15 10.65 4.08 -16.32
N PRO A 16 10.00 5.24 -16.14
CA PRO A 16 9.76 5.94 -14.87
C PRO A 16 8.67 5.32 -14.01
N THR A 17 8.68 5.61 -12.70
CA THR A 17 7.60 5.21 -11.78
C THR A 17 6.44 6.19 -11.83
N GLY A 18 5.22 5.69 -11.79
CA GLY A 18 3.97 6.44 -11.87
C GLY A 18 2.77 5.51 -12.04
N GLU A 19 1.68 6.00 -12.61
CA GLU A 19 0.54 5.16 -12.98
C GLU A 19 0.97 4.00 -13.89
N GLY A 20 0.39 2.81 -13.67
CA GLY A 20 0.77 1.56 -14.32
C GLY A 20 2.02 0.89 -13.74
N THR A 21 2.72 1.51 -12.78
CA THR A 21 3.85 0.86 -12.10
C THR A 21 3.36 -0.35 -11.32
N VAL A 22 3.97 -1.50 -11.57
CA VAL A 22 3.67 -2.74 -10.84
C VAL A 22 4.84 -3.09 -9.95
N PHE A 23 4.54 -3.44 -8.71
CA PHE A 23 5.52 -3.95 -7.76
C PHE A 23 4.92 -5.06 -6.91
N VAL A 24 5.77 -5.92 -6.38
CA VAL A 24 5.36 -7.04 -5.55
C VAL A 24 5.97 -6.88 -4.18
N ALA A 25 5.12 -6.82 -3.15
CA ALA A 25 5.55 -7.03 -1.78
C ALA A 25 5.49 -8.54 -1.47
N ARG A 26 6.62 -9.14 -1.15
CA ARG A 26 6.68 -10.51 -0.63
C ARG A 26 6.93 -10.45 0.88
N THR A 27 5.99 -10.97 1.66
CA THR A 27 6.04 -10.96 3.13
C THR A 27 6.11 -12.39 3.68
N GLY A 28 6.99 -12.63 4.64
CA GLY A 28 7.10 -13.90 5.37
C GLY A 28 8.50 -14.55 5.33
N LEU A 29 8.61 -15.75 5.92
CA LEU A 29 9.86 -16.50 6.07
C LEU A 29 9.80 -17.84 5.35
N GLY A 30 10.79 -18.12 4.49
CA GLY A 30 10.87 -19.39 3.76
C GLY A 30 9.60 -19.74 2.98
N PRO A 31 9.05 -20.96 3.11
CA PRO A 31 7.82 -21.39 2.43
C PRO A 31 6.56 -20.71 2.97
N LEU A 32 6.61 -20.12 4.17
CA LEU A 32 5.48 -19.39 4.78
C LEU A 32 5.46 -17.92 4.34
N SER A 33 5.53 -17.70 3.03
CA SER A 33 5.51 -16.36 2.44
C SER A 33 4.38 -16.22 1.43
N PHE A 34 3.79 -15.03 1.35
CA PHE A 34 2.84 -14.70 0.31
C PHE A 34 3.34 -13.52 -0.52
N ARG A 35 2.77 -13.38 -1.72
CA ARG A 35 3.03 -12.28 -2.64
C ARG A 35 1.79 -11.41 -2.74
N ASP A 36 1.99 -10.12 -2.60
CA ASP A 36 1.00 -9.07 -2.80
C ASP A 36 1.44 -8.19 -3.99
N PRO A 37 1.10 -8.59 -5.24
CA PRO A 37 1.32 -7.75 -6.41
C PRO A 37 0.37 -6.56 -6.39
N MET A 38 0.92 -5.37 -6.60
CA MET A 38 0.23 -4.09 -6.56
C MET A 38 0.49 -3.30 -7.83
N GLU A 39 -0.53 -2.59 -8.30
CA GLU A 39 -0.44 -1.67 -9.41
C GLU A 39 -0.80 -0.26 -8.94
N VAL A 40 0.03 0.72 -9.30
CA VAL A 40 -0.29 2.14 -9.10
C VAL A 40 -1.34 2.54 -10.14
N THR A 41 -2.55 2.87 -9.71
CA THR A 41 -3.66 3.27 -10.60
C THR A 41 -3.97 4.76 -10.57
N VAL A 42 -3.45 5.47 -9.58
CA VAL A 42 -3.44 6.94 -9.54
C VAL A 42 -2.07 7.38 -9.06
N TRP A 43 -1.46 8.34 -9.77
CA TRP A 43 -0.20 8.95 -9.38
C TRP A 43 -0.22 10.46 -9.62
N GLU A 44 -0.49 11.20 -8.57
CA GLU A 44 -0.57 12.66 -8.56
C GLU A 44 0.44 13.18 -7.52
N PRO A 45 1.68 13.52 -7.90
CA PRO A 45 2.65 14.10 -6.98
C PRO A 45 2.13 15.41 -6.36
N PRO A 46 2.48 15.73 -5.10
CA PRO A 46 2.07 16.99 -4.49
C PRO A 46 2.70 18.19 -5.23
N GLY A 47 1.91 19.24 -5.43
CA GLY A 47 2.35 20.51 -6.01
C GLY A 47 2.23 21.66 -5.02
N ASP A 48 2.42 22.90 -5.50
CA ASP A 48 2.30 24.10 -4.68
C ASP A 48 0.86 24.31 -4.22
N GLY A 49 0.57 23.89 -2.98
CA GLY A 49 -0.75 24.00 -2.37
C GLY A 49 -1.73 22.88 -2.75
N THR A 50 -1.35 21.96 -3.64
CA THR A 50 -2.19 20.79 -3.99
C THR A 50 -1.74 19.53 -3.24
N PRO A 51 -2.68 18.73 -2.71
CA PRO A 51 -2.38 17.41 -2.15
C PRO A 51 -1.70 16.50 -3.17
N GLY A 52 -0.79 15.64 -2.71
CA GLY A 52 -0.35 14.49 -3.47
C GLY A 52 -1.27 13.30 -3.22
N ARG A 53 -1.52 12.48 -4.24
CA ARG A 53 -2.36 11.28 -4.16
C ARG A 53 -1.71 10.11 -4.90
N CYS A 54 -1.71 8.96 -4.26
CA CYS A 54 -1.29 7.69 -4.86
C CYS A 54 -2.31 6.62 -4.53
N ARG A 55 -2.80 5.90 -5.54
CA ARG A 55 -3.71 4.77 -5.36
C ARG A 55 -3.06 3.49 -5.86
N LEU A 56 -3.20 2.43 -5.06
CA LEU A 56 -2.67 1.11 -5.29
C LEU A 56 -3.84 0.12 -5.37
N GLU A 57 -3.92 -0.65 -6.45
CA GLU A 57 -4.82 -1.81 -6.53
C GLU A 57 -4.02 -3.09 -6.25
N LYS A 58 -4.52 -3.91 -5.32
CA LYS A 58 -3.94 -5.20 -4.96
C LYS A 58 -4.44 -6.26 -5.96
N ARG A 59 -3.55 -6.74 -6.81
CA ARG A 59 -3.81 -7.73 -7.88
C ARG A 59 -3.56 -9.18 -7.44
N GLY A 60 -3.39 -9.41 -6.14
CA GLY A 60 -2.98 -10.68 -5.57
C GLY A 60 -4.10 -11.71 -5.44
N ARG A 61 -3.73 -12.94 -5.09
CA ARG A 61 -4.69 -13.99 -4.70
C ARG A 61 -5.02 -13.97 -3.21
N VAL A 62 -4.05 -13.57 -2.38
CA VAL A 62 -4.18 -13.56 -0.92
C VAL A 62 -4.72 -12.22 -0.44
N VAL A 63 -4.23 -11.13 -1.01
CA VAL A 63 -4.65 -9.76 -0.70
C VAL A 63 -5.24 -9.16 -1.97
N THR A 64 -6.45 -8.64 -1.84
CA THR A 64 -7.21 -7.95 -2.90
C THR A 64 -7.79 -6.67 -2.36
N GLY A 65 -8.30 -5.81 -3.26
CA GLY A 65 -8.83 -4.50 -2.91
C GLY A 65 -7.81 -3.40 -3.20
N TRP A 66 -7.87 -2.30 -2.46
CA TRP A 66 -7.09 -1.10 -2.76
C TRP A 66 -6.61 -0.37 -1.52
N ALA A 67 -5.55 0.43 -1.71
CA ALA A 67 -5.07 1.40 -0.75
C ALA A 67 -4.84 2.75 -1.44
N GLU A 68 -5.12 3.83 -0.75
CA GLU A 68 -4.93 5.20 -1.21
C GLU A 68 -4.20 6.00 -0.14
N ILE A 69 -3.19 6.74 -0.59
CA ILE A 69 -2.35 7.59 0.24
C ILE A 69 -2.54 9.00 -0.28
N GLU A 70 -2.95 9.90 0.61
CA GLU A 70 -3.06 11.31 0.34
C GLU A 70 -2.12 12.08 1.25
N VAL A 71 -1.29 12.96 0.69
CA VAL A 71 -0.31 13.75 1.45
C VAL A 71 -0.59 15.23 1.25
N ARG A 72 -0.89 15.93 2.35
CA ARG A 72 -1.17 17.37 2.36
C ARG A 72 -0.14 18.12 3.21
N PRO A 73 0.15 19.40 2.90
CA PRO A 73 0.85 20.27 3.82
C PRO A 73 0.14 20.39 5.18
N GLY A 74 0.92 20.40 6.25
CA GLY A 74 0.47 20.58 7.63
C GLY A 74 1.21 21.72 8.35
N PRO A 75 0.76 22.14 9.53
CA PRO A 75 1.35 23.25 10.27
C PRO A 75 2.85 23.04 10.57
N GLY A 76 3.63 24.11 10.49
CA GLY A 76 5.05 24.11 10.84
C GLY A 76 5.94 23.26 9.91
N GLY A 77 5.61 23.22 8.61
CA GLY A 77 6.38 22.46 7.61
C GLY A 77 6.21 20.95 7.70
N ARG A 78 5.20 20.48 8.45
CA ARG A 78 4.87 19.05 8.56
C ARG A 78 4.03 18.60 7.37
N ALA A 79 3.92 17.29 7.19
CA ALA A 79 2.95 16.69 6.28
C ALA A 79 1.83 16.02 7.08
N ARG A 80 0.59 16.11 6.59
CA ARG A 80 -0.51 15.27 7.01
C ARG A 80 -0.70 14.18 5.97
N VAL A 81 -0.59 12.93 6.41
CA VAL A 81 -0.82 11.75 5.57
C VAL A 81 -2.19 11.19 5.94
N GLU A 82 -3.05 11.05 4.95
CA GLU A 82 -4.30 10.30 5.06
C GLU A 82 -4.15 8.97 4.34
N TRP A 83 -4.51 7.90 5.04
CA TRP A 83 -4.46 6.54 4.54
C TRP A 83 -5.88 6.00 4.48
N ARG A 84 -6.29 5.50 3.31
CA ARG A 84 -7.59 4.85 3.10
C ARG A 84 -7.34 3.51 2.46
N GLU A 85 -7.98 2.46 2.97
CA GLU A 85 -7.85 1.13 2.40
C GLU A 85 -9.16 0.36 2.50
N ASP A 86 -9.41 -0.46 1.48
CA ASP A 86 -10.45 -1.50 1.49
C ASP A 86 -9.75 -2.77 1.00
N LEU A 87 -9.41 -3.64 1.95
CA LEU A 87 -8.62 -4.84 1.70
C LEU A 87 -9.39 -6.07 2.12
N ARG A 88 -9.27 -7.14 1.35
CA ARG A 88 -9.74 -8.49 1.72
C ARG A 88 -8.58 -9.47 1.73
N ILE A 89 -8.49 -10.26 2.79
CA ILE A 89 -7.46 -11.29 2.97
C ILE A 89 -8.10 -12.66 2.87
N ALA A 90 -7.86 -13.37 1.76
CA ALA A 90 -8.56 -14.62 1.44
C ALA A 90 -8.33 -15.77 2.44
N LEU A 91 -7.22 -15.75 3.18
CA LEU A 91 -6.84 -16.80 4.14
C LEU A 91 -7.30 -16.52 5.58
N VAL A 92 -7.97 -15.39 5.82
CA VAL A 92 -8.44 -14.99 7.15
C VAL A 92 -9.97 -14.93 7.11
N PRO A 93 -10.69 -15.77 7.88
CA PRO A 93 -12.15 -15.69 7.93
C PRO A 93 -12.62 -14.29 8.37
N ALA A 94 -13.69 -13.78 7.78
CA ALA A 94 -14.21 -12.42 8.01
C ALA A 94 -14.47 -12.05 9.48
N VAL A 95 -14.68 -13.04 10.35
CA VAL A 95 -14.79 -12.83 11.81
C VAL A 95 -13.53 -12.19 12.44
N PHE A 96 -12.37 -12.30 11.79
CA PHE A 96 -11.12 -11.70 12.24
C PHE A 96 -10.83 -10.31 11.63
N ASP A 97 -11.74 -9.76 10.82
CA ASP A 97 -11.58 -8.44 10.19
C ASP A 97 -11.36 -7.34 11.23
N GLY A 98 -11.96 -7.46 12.42
CA GLY A 98 -11.75 -6.52 13.52
C GLY A 98 -10.33 -6.54 14.10
N ALA A 99 -9.65 -7.69 14.06
CA ALA A 99 -8.25 -7.82 14.48
C ALA A 99 -7.30 -7.28 13.41
N LEU A 100 -7.60 -7.55 12.13
CA LEU A 100 -6.88 -6.97 10.99
C LEU A 100 -6.98 -5.43 10.98
N ALA A 101 -8.18 -4.89 11.18
CA ALA A 101 -8.40 -3.45 11.28
C ALA A 101 -7.66 -2.81 12.46
N ARG A 102 -7.41 -3.56 13.55
CA ARG A 102 -6.57 -3.10 14.66
C ARG A 102 -5.09 -3.10 14.31
N ALA A 103 -4.61 -4.13 13.61
CA ALA A 103 -3.23 -4.20 13.15
C ALA A 103 -2.88 -3.09 12.16
N GLY A 104 -3.83 -2.68 11.30
CA GLY A 104 -3.66 -1.54 10.39
C GLY A 104 -3.68 -0.15 11.07
N ARG A 105 -3.93 -0.07 12.38
CA ARG A 105 -3.93 1.19 13.15
C ARG A 105 -2.64 1.43 13.96
N LEU A 106 -1.70 0.49 13.94
CA LEU A 106 -0.40 0.56 14.62
C LEU A 106 0.67 1.14 13.68
#